data_AF-A0A7W1A4A7-F1
#
_entry.id   AF-A0A7W1A4A7-F1
#
_cell.length_a   1.000
_cell.length_b   1.000
_cell.length_c   1.000
_cell.angle_alpha   90.00
_cell.angle_beta   90.00
_cell.angle_gamma   90.00
#
_symmetry.space_group_name_H-M   'P 1'
#
loop_
_entity.id
_entity.type
_entity.pdbx_description
1 polymer ?
#
loop_
_entity_poly.entity_id
_entity_poly.type
_entity_poly.pdbx_seq_one_letter_code
_entity_poly.pdbx_strand_id
1 'polypeptide(L)'
;MTVSPDELRPFFDAILVAPEDDAPRLALALYLTDRGDARGEHIRLSCELDKLERDDPARAALEQRCKTLPYFTFFTKVDLNFPVQLGLRRGFVEELSCSASWFVHSADRLMREAPIRVFDLLSTNEDNSSLATAPALAKLRRLELTQNNQKERTAILASPYLRNLPELELALFLDDPAAVARIEEDLRPLSGLRVLSLHYGRIEPSALVPFATFVKTRGLELLDVRSVNLPYKGIDELRAHLGDQRLLPRPEPRVPFRFGFLDLSDSKLDPNETRALIKSGEFRSATKLAFGYPHIGDDVVVDLARAGTFPSLVVLYLGATGITDTGGSVLAREAVGLERLETLHLGDVPASRNATASVSAGVVRDLAHSPRLPALRSIVQHQEHHVYTDGARADREVIPIERSDGRVVEWIIDHTIWP
;
A
#
# COMPACT_ATOMS: atom_id res chain seq x y z
N MET A 1 38.73 13.09 3.84
CA MET A 1 39.44 12.47 4.98
C MET A 1 38.66 11.23 5.38
N THR A 2 39.29 10.07 5.48
CA THR A 2 38.62 8.85 5.96
C THR A 2 38.49 8.93 7.48
N VAL A 3 37.26 8.95 7.99
CA VAL A 3 36.96 8.91 9.43
C VAL A 3 37.51 7.62 10.04
N SER A 4 38.19 7.71 11.18
CA SER A 4 38.75 6.52 11.85
C SER A 4 37.65 5.69 12.53
N PRO A 5 37.81 4.36 12.66
CA PRO A 5 36.84 3.52 13.38
C PRO A 5 36.64 3.93 14.84
N ASP A 6 37.69 4.43 15.50
CA ASP A 6 37.63 4.85 16.91
C ASP A 6 36.76 6.10 17.10
N GLU A 7 36.77 7.04 16.13
CA GLU A 7 35.88 8.21 16.16
C GLU A 7 34.40 7.84 15.99
N LEU A 8 34.11 6.76 15.26
CA LEU A 8 32.75 6.31 15.00
C LEU A 8 32.17 5.47 16.14
N ARG A 9 33.03 4.89 16.99
CA ARG A 9 32.64 3.93 18.03
C ARG A 9 31.53 4.44 18.97
N PRO A 10 31.60 5.68 19.50
CA PRO A 10 30.55 6.18 20.40
C PRO A 10 29.17 6.28 19.75
N PHE A 11 29.10 6.64 18.46
CA PHE A 11 27.85 6.67 17.71
C PHE A 11 27.26 5.28 17.57
N PHE A 12 28.10 4.30 17.24
CA PHE A 12 27.69 2.91 17.10
C PHE A 12 27.22 2.29 18.41
N ASP A 13 27.93 2.51 19.51
CA ASP A 13 27.49 2.04 20.82
C ASP A 13 26.13 2.64 21.21
N ALA A 14 25.89 3.93 20.90
CA ALA A 14 24.58 4.55 21.11
C ALA A 14 23.46 3.92 20.26
N ILE A 15 23.74 3.57 19.00
CA ILE A 15 22.79 2.87 18.11
C ILE A 15 22.50 1.46 18.64
N LEU A 16 23.50 0.73 19.13
CA LEU A 16 23.29 -0.61 19.69
C LEU A 16 22.50 -0.59 21.00
N VAL A 17 22.68 0.45 21.82
CA VAL A 17 21.93 0.63 23.09
C VAL A 17 20.47 0.99 22.82
N ALA A 18 20.19 1.83 21.82
CA ALA A 18 18.86 2.28 21.47
C ALA A 18 18.54 2.04 19.97
N PRO A 19 18.43 0.76 19.54
CA PRO A 19 18.28 0.42 18.12
C PRO A 19 16.94 0.85 17.52
N GLU A 20 15.95 1.26 18.29
CA GLU A 20 14.70 1.82 17.73
C GLU A 20 14.73 3.36 17.61
N ASP A 21 15.72 4.01 18.22
CA ASP A 21 15.83 5.46 18.20
C ASP A 21 16.61 5.92 16.95
N ASP A 22 15.99 6.78 16.16
CA ASP A 22 16.64 7.40 15.01
C ASP A 22 17.66 8.47 15.43
N ALA A 23 17.54 9.07 16.62
CA ALA A 23 18.40 10.17 17.05
C ALA A 23 19.91 9.84 16.96
N PRO A 24 20.43 8.71 17.51
CA PRO A 24 21.85 8.38 17.37
C PRO A 24 22.25 8.09 15.91
N ARG A 25 21.34 7.55 15.09
CA ARG A 25 21.59 7.33 13.65
C ARG A 25 21.72 8.66 12.90
N LEU A 26 20.83 9.60 13.17
CA LEU A 26 20.82 10.92 12.53
C LEU A 26 22.01 11.78 12.99
N ALA A 27 22.45 11.64 14.25
CA ALA A 27 23.67 12.28 14.74
C ALA A 27 24.91 11.77 13.98
N LEU A 28 25.02 10.46 13.76
CA LEU A 28 26.08 9.87 12.93
C LEU A 28 25.97 10.31 11.46
N ALA A 29 24.75 10.36 10.93
CA ALA A 29 24.50 10.80 9.56
C ALA A 29 25.00 12.23 9.33
N LEU A 30 24.72 13.14 10.27
CA LEU A 30 25.21 14.51 10.25
C LEU A 30 26.74 14.56 10.34
N TYR A 31 27.32 13.84 11.31
CA TYR A 31 28.78 13.78 11.52
C TYR A 31 29.55 13.37 10.26
N LEU A 32 29.03 12.38 9.52
CA LEU A 32 29.58 11.87 8.26
C LEU A 32 29.38 12.87 7.11
N THR A 33 28.18 13.45 7.01
CA THR A 33 27.85 14.44 5.97
C THR A 33 28.76 15.67 6.06
N ASP A 34 28.99 16.18 7.27
CA ASP A 34 29.88 17.32 7.53
C ASP A 34 31.34 17.06 7.10
N ARG A 35 31.72 15.79 6.95
CA ARG A 35 33.05 15.35 6.51
C ARG A 35 33.09 14.89 5.04
N GLY A 36 31.99 15.08 4.32
CA GLY A 36 31.85 14.69 2.91
C GLY A 36 31.71 13.19 2.69
N ASP A 37 31.27 12.44 3.70
CA ASP A 37 31.06 10.99 3.59
C ASP A 37 29.61 10.66 3.24
N ALA A 38 29.40 10.11 2.04
CA ALA A 38 28.07 9.80 1.49
C ALA A 38 27.29 8.74 2.28
N ARG A 39 27.92 8.00 3.20
CA ARG A 39 27.21 7.10 4.12
C ARG A 39 26.25 7.85 5.03
N GLY A 40 26.54 9.12 5.34
CA GLY A 40 25.64 9.97 6.11
C GLY A 40 24.31 10.22 5.40
N GLU A 41 24.36 10.49 4.08
CA GLU A 41 23.16 10.63 3.25
C GLU A 41 22.34 9.33 3.24
N HIS A 42 23.00 8.17 3.10
CA HIS A 42 22.31 6.86 3.11
C HIS A 42 21.54 6.64 4.41
N ILE A 43 22.17 6.86 5.56
CA ILE A 43 21.50 6.68 6.87
C ILE A 43 20.27 7.57 6.96
N ARG A 44 20.40 8.87 6.64
CA ARG A 44 19.30 9.82 6.72
C ARG A 44 18.11 9.41 5.83
N LEU A 45 18.38 9.08 4.56
CA LEU A 45 17.35 8.66 3.61
C LEU A 45 16.72 7.33 3.99
N SER A 46 17.50 6.40 4.55
CA SER A 46 16.99 5.11 5.00
C SER A 46 16.11 5.23 6.26
N CYS A 47 16.40 6.15 7.18
CA CYS A 47 15.50 6.50 8.30
C CYS A 47 14.22 7.18 7.82
N GLU A 48 14.31 8.04 6.79
CA GLU A 48 13.14 8.68 6.17
C GLU A 48 12.25 7.62 5.49
N LEU A 49 12.87 6.70 4.74
CA LEU A 49 12.20 5.59 4.06
C LEU A 49 11.42 4.68 5.01
N ASP A 50 11.95 4.41 6.22
CA ASP A 50 11.31 3.52 7.19
C ASP A 50 10.03 4.11 7.80
N LYS A 51 9.83 5.44 7.68
CA LYS A 51 8.62 6.14 8.13
C LYS A 51 7.51 6.16 7.09
N LEU A 52 7.84 5.80 5.85
CA LEU A 52 6.89 5.81 4.76
C LEU A 52 6.11 4.50 4.70
N GLU A 53 4.80 4.64 4.51
CA GLU A 53 3.93 3.52 4.17
C GLU A 53 4.39 2.85 2.87
N ARG A 54 4.04 1.57 2.71
CA ARG A 54 4.51 0.75 1.58
C ARG A 54 4.13 1.33 0.21
N ASP A 55 3.02 2.07 0.14
CA ASP A 55 2.46 2.66 -1.08
C ASP A 55 2.73 4.17 -1.23
N ASP A 56 3.55 4.76 -0.36
CA ASP A 56 3.94 6.17 -0.46
C ASP A 56 4.72 6.45 -1.76
N PRO A 57 4.35 7.45 -2.58
CA PRO A 57 5.02 7.73 -3.85
C PRO A 57 6.48 8.17 -3.70
N ALA A 58 6.86 8.78 -2.57
CA ALA A 58 8.24 9.18 -2.32
C ALA A 58 9.17 7.98 -2.08
N ARG A 59 8.59 6.84 -1.68
CA ARG A 59 9.31 5.60 -1.34
C ARG A 59 10.22 5.13 -2.47
N ALA A 60 9.70 5.07 -3.70
CA ALA A 60 10.43 4.58 -4.87
C ALA A 60 11.69 5.42 -5.17
N ALA A 61 11.57 6.75 -5.06
CA ALA A 61 12.70 7.65 -5.30
C ALA A 61 13.78 7.52 -4.20
N LEU A 62 13.36 7.41 -2.94
CA LEU A 62 14.27 7.21 -1.81
C LEU A 62 14.98 5.86 -1.88
N GLU A 63 14.26 4.77 -2.18
CA GLU A 63 14.85 3.44 -2.39
C GLU A 63 15.89 3.44 -3.50
N GLN A 64 15.57 4.09 -4.63
CA GLN A 64 16.49 4.19 -5.75
C GLN A 64 17.74 4.98 -5.38
N ARG A 65 17.60 6.06 -4.61
CA ARG A 65 18.75 6.85 -4.13
C ARG A 65 19.61 6.06 -3.15
N CYS A 66 19.02 5.39 -2.16
CA CYS A 66 19.74 4.56 -1.18
C CYS A 66 20.58 3.47 -1.87
N LYS A 67 20.06 2.82 -2.91
CA LYS A 67 20.81 1.80 -3.69
C LYS A 67 22.10 2.32 -4.33
N THR A 68 22.20 3.63 -4.57
CA THR A 68 23.39 4.25 -5.19
C THR A 68 24.43 4.73 -4.18
N LEU A 69 24.09 4.74 -2.88
CA LEU A 69 24.94 5.29 -1.84
C LEU A 69 25.69 4.19 -1.08
N PRO A 70 26.92 4.47 -0.59
CA PRO A 70 27.61 3.56 0.31
C PRO A 70 26.88 3.45 1.65
N TYR A 71 26.99 2.29 2.31
CA TYR A 71 26.33 2.03 3.59
C TYR A 71 27.26 1.25 4.54
N PHE A 72 26.86 1.15 5.82
CA PHE A 72 27.56 0.31 6.79
C PHE A 72 27.01 -1.10 6.76
N THR A 73 27.85 -2.08 6.42
CA THR A 73 27.51 -3.49 6.60
C THR A 73 27.71 -3.90 8.07
N PHE A 74 28.88 -3.60 8.62
CA PHE A 74 29.25 -3.82 10.01
C PHE A 74 30.20 -2.70 10.46
N PHE A 75 30.29 -2.44 11.76
CA PHE A 75 31.16 -1.39 12.32
C PHE A 75 32.64 -1.71 12.11
N THR A 76 33.03 -2.96 12.31
CA THR A 76 34.33 -3.50 11.93
C THR A 76 34.21 -4.52 10.79
N LYS A 77 35.33 -4.90 10.19
CA LYS A 77 35.33 -5.96 9.19
C LYS A 77 34.97 -7.29 9.85
N VAL A 78 33.88 -7.89 9.38
CA VAL A 78 33.45 -9.23 9.76
C VAL A 78 33.60 -10.15 8.55
N ASP A 79 34.33 -11.26 8.73
CA ASP A 79 34.40 -12.31 7.71
C ASP A 79 33.19 -13.25 7.84
N LEU A 80 32.37 -13.28 6.79
CA LEU A 80 31.20 -14.13 6.69
C LEU A 80 31.59 -15.42 5.97
N ASN A 81 31.90 -16.46 6.73
CA ASN A 81 32.38 -17.75 6.20
C ASN A 81 31.26 -18.69 5.72
N PHE A 82 30.01 -18.24 5.70
CA PHE A 82 28.84 -19.03 5.35
C PHE A 82 27.83 -18.20 4.55
N PRO A 83 26.93 -18.83 3.77
CA PRO A 83 25.84 -18.13 3.10
C PRO A 83 24.96 -17.41 4.11
N VAL A 84 24.90 -16.08 4.00
CA VAL A 84 24.02 -15.23 4.78
C VAL A 84 23.41 -14.18 3.86
N GLN A 85 22.17 -13.78 4.15
CA GLN A 85 21.54 -12.62 3.54
C GLN A 85 21.40 -11.54 4.61
N LEU A 86 21.68 -10.30 4.23
CA LEU A 86 21.64 -9.15 5.11
C LEU A 86 20.58 -8.18 4.60
N GLY A 87 19.60 -7.85 5.44
CA GLY A 87 18.62 -6.82 5.17
C GLY A 87 19.05 -5.50 5.83
N LEU A 88 19.07 -4.45 5.02
CA LEU A 88 19.41 -3.09 5.45
C LEU A 88 18.14 -2.34 5.84
N ARG A 89 18.12 -1.79 7.05
CA ARG A 89 17.10 -0.85 7.54
C ARG A 89 17.77 0.31 8.25
N ARG A 90 17.21 1.51 8.08
CA ARG A 90 17.67 2.73 8.75
C ARG A 90 19.20 2.94 8.66
N GLY A 91 19.78 2.54 7.54
CA GLY A 91 21.21 2.67 7.23
C GLY A 91 22.14 1.54 7.71
N PHE A 92 21.63 0.52 8.39
CA PHE A 92 22.42 -0.56 8.99
C PHE A 92 21.84 -1.94 8.67
N VAL A 93 22.65 -2.97 8.86
CA VAL A 93 22.17 -4.35 8.85
C VAL A 93 21.31 -4.58 10.09
N GLU A 94 20.01 -4.73 9.89
CA GLU A 94 19.04 -5.02 10.96
C GLU A 94 18.38 -6.39 10.79
N GLU A 95 18.44 -6.96 9.59
CA GLU A 95 17.86 -8.27 9.27
C GLU A 95 18.97 -9.23 8.86
N LEU A 96 18.91 -10.44 9.41
CA LEU A 96 19.85 -11.51 9.14
C LEU A 96 19.06 -12.75 8.72
N SER A 97 19.36 -13.29 7.54
CA SER A 97 18.90 -14.62 7.16
C SER A 97 20.07 -15.58 7.05
N CYS A 98 20.05 -16.64 7.85
CA CYS A 98 21.10 -17.67 7.87
C CYS A 98 20.56 -18.99 8.43
N SER A 99 21.41 -20.02 8.47
CA SER A 99 21.08 -21.29 9.14
C SER A 99 21.05 -21.13 10.67
N ALA A 100 20.35 -22.04 11.36
CA ALA A 100 20.28 -22.12 12.81
C ALA A 100 21.66 -22.32 13.44
N SER A 101 22.42 -23.29 12.90
CA SER A 101 23.78 -23.58 13.37
C SER A 101 24.66 -22.35 13.28
N TRP A 102 24.62 -21.62 12.17
CA TRP A 102 25.45 -20.44 12.00
C TRP A 102 25.05 -19.31 12.96
N PHE A 103 23.74 -19.08 13.13
CA PHE A 103 23.22 -18.10 14.07
C PHE A 103 23.74 -18.37 15.49
N VAL A 104 23.63 -19.62 15.97
CA VAL A 104 24.11 -20.03 17.30
C VAL A 104 25.60 -19.74 17.49
N HIS A 105 26.42 -19.97 16.46
CA HIS A 105 27.87 -19.76 16.56
C HIS A 105 28.29 -18.28 16.42
N SER A 106 27.54 -17.46 15.66
CA SER A 106 28.04 -16.16 15.18
C SER A 106 27.20 -14.95 15.59
N ALA A 107 25.93 -15.12 15.95
CA ALA A 107 25.00 -14.00 16.14
C ALA A 107 25.46 -13.01 17.20
N ASP A 108 25.98 -13.49 18.34
CA ASP A 108 26.48 -12.62 19.41
C ASP A 108 27.62 -11.71 18.96
N ARG A 109 28.49 -12.20 18.07
CA ARG A 109 29.57 -11.40 17.49
C ARG A 109 29.01 -10.33 16.56
N LEU A 110 28.09 -10.68 15.68
CA LEU A 110 27.52 -9.76 14.69
C LEU A 110 26.66 -8.68 15.34
N MET A 111 25.89 -9.04 16.35
CA MET A 111 25.03 -8.12 17.11
C MET A 111 25.83 -7.12 17.97
N ARG A 112 27.18 -7.24 18.03
CA ARG A 112 28.07 -6.19 18.56
C ARG A 112 28.58 -5.23 17.49
N GLU A 113 28.41 -5.60 16.22
CA GLU A 113 28.92 -4.89 15.05
C GLU A 113 27.81 -4.31 14.17
N ALA A 114 26.55 -4.66 14.43
CA ALA A 114 25.37 -4.15 13.75
C ALA A 114 24.11 -4.32 14.64
N PRO A 115 23.11 -3.41 14.53
CA PRO A 115 21.86 -3.48 15.27
C PRO A 115 20.89 -4.52 14.68
N ILE A 116 21.29 -5.79 14.64
CA ILE A 116 20.47 -6.90 14.11
C ILE A 116 19.30 -7.18 15.06
N ARG A 117 18.08 -7.06 14.56
CA ARG A 117 16.82 -7.22 15.31
C ARG A 117 15.84 -8.19 14.64
N VAL A 118 16.04 -8.55 13.38
CA VAL A 118 15.20 -9.51 12.65
C VAL A 118 16.04 -10.71 12.28
N PHE A 119 15.53 -11.90 12.59
CA PHE A 119 16.14 -13.15 12.17
C PHE A 119 15.15 -13.98 11.36
N ASP A 120 15.56 -14.31 10.14
CA ASP A 120 14.85 -15.21 9.24
C ASP A 120 15.65 -16.51 9.08
N LEU A 121 15.04 -17.61 9.50
CA LEU A 121 15.69 -18.91 9.43
C LEU A 121 15.61 -19.48 8.02
N LEU A 122 16.77 -19.54 7.35
CA LEU A 122 16.86 -20.17 6.04
C LEU A 122 16.58 -21.68 6.15
N SER A 123 15.79 -22.20 5.20
CA SER A 123 15.54 -23.63 5.09
C SER A 123 16.86 -24.38 4.85
N THR A 124 17.19 -25.29 5.75
CA THR A 124 18.33 -26.19 5.64
C THR A 124 17.94 -27.59 6.11
N ASN A 125 18.73 -28.60 5.74
CA ASN A 125 18.51 -29.99 6.20
C ASN A 125 19.04 -30.24 7.63
N GLU A 126 19.17 -29.20 8.46
CA GLU A 126 19.74 -29.28 9.80
C GLU A 126 18.66 -29.28 10.89
N ASP A 127 19.03 -29.76 12.09
CA ASP A 127 18.16 -29.65 13.26
C ASP A 127 18.21 -28.23 13.84
N ASN A 128 17.13 -27.49 13.62
CA ASN A 128 16.99 -26.10 14.05
C ASN A 128 16.72 -25.94 15.55
N SER A 129 16.47 -27.04 16.28
CA SER A 129 16.15 -27.01 17.72
C SER A 129 17.27 -26.38 18.57
N SER A 130 18.51 -26.40 18.05
CA SER A 130 19.68 -25.76 18.69
C SER A 130 19.51 -24.25 18.91
N LEU A 131 18.71 -23.57 18.07
CA LEU A 131 18.38 -22.14 18.23
C LEU A 131 17.78 -21.83 19.61
N ALA A 132 17.03 -22.76 20.20
CA ALA A 132 16.39 -22.55 21.50
C ALA A 132 17.39 -22.18 22.61
N THR A 133 18.67 -22.54 22.43
CA THR A 133 19.75 -22.30 23.38
C THR A 133 20.49 -20.97 23.17
N ALA A 134 20.24 -20.26 22.06
CA ALA A 134 21.01 -19.09 21.66
C ALA A 134 20.58 -17.81 22.41
N PRO A 135 21.44 -17.19 23.24
CA PRO A 135 21.10 -15.97 23.98
C PRO A 135 20.83 -14.76 23.06
N ALA A 136 21.41 -14.76 21.86
CA ALA A 136 21.21 -13.73 20.85
C ALA A 136 19.72 -13.53 20.47
N LEU A 137 18.88 -14.56 20.64
CA LEU A 137 17.42 -14.45 20.44
C LEU A 137 16.77 -13.37 21.32
N ALA A 138 17.33 -13.09 22.51
CA ALA A 138 16.80 -12.08 23.43
C ALA A 138 16.90 -10.64 22.89
N LYS A 139 17.75 -10.42 21.90
CA LYS A 139 17.88 -9.12 21.24
C LYS A 139 16.90 -8.95 20.10
N LEU A 140 16.24 -10.00 19.62
CA LEU A 140 15.39 -9.89 18.45
C LEU A 140 14.10 -9.09 18.74
N ARG A 141 13.69 -8.32 17.75
CA ARG A 141 12.36 -7.74 17.63
C ARG A 141 11.45 -8.67 16.84
N ARG A 142 11.95 -9.32 15.79
CA ARG A 142 11.19 -10.24 14.97
C ARG A 142 11.95 -11.54 14.75
N LEU A 143 11.22 -12.64 14.82
CA LEU A 143 11.69 -13.98 14.49
C LEU A 143 10.77 -14.59 13.44
N GLU A 144 11.35 -15.14 12.37
CA GLU A 144 10.60 -15.80 11.30
C GLU A 144 10.96 -17.28 11.25
N LEU A 145 9.95 -18.15 11.45
CA LEU A 145 10.07 -19.61 11.52
C LEU A 145 9.13 -20.30 10.52
N THR A 146 9.10 -19.80 9.28
CA THR A 146 8.17 -20.28 8.24
C THR A 146 8.58 -21.65 7.67
N GLN A 147 9.84 -22.05 7.85
CA GLN A 147 10.42 -23.27 7.27
C GLN A 147 10.78 -24.32 8.33
N ASN A 148 10.03 -24.41 9.43
CA ASN A 148 10.25 -25.38 10.51
C ASN A 148 9.13 -26.40 10.62
N ASN A 149 9.51 -27.64 10.94
CA ASN A 149 8.52 -28.61 11.39
C ASN A 149 8.00 -28.26 12.79
N GLN A 150 6.88 -28.88 13.18
CA GLN A 150 6.23 -28.61 14.46
C GLN A 150 7.15 -28.85 15.67
N LYS A 151 7.95 -29.92 15.66
CA LYS A 151 8.83 -30.27 16.80
C LYS A 151 9.90 -29.21 17.03
N GLU A 152 10.56 -28.78 15.96
CA GLU A 152 11.57 -27.71 16.01
C GLU A 152 10.94 -26.40 16.47
N ARG A 153 9.81 -26.02 15.88
CA ARG A 153 9.11 -24.78 16.26
C ARG A 153 8.76 -24.77 17.75
N THR A 154 8.16 -25.85 18.28
CA THR A 154 7.85 -25.96 19.71
C THR A 154 9.11 -25.83 20.57
N ALA A 155 10.22 -26.47 20.18
CA ALA A 155 11.49 -26.36 20.91
C ALA A 155 12.05 -24.92 20.90
N ILE A 156 12.03 -24.24 19.74
CA ILE A 156 12.50 -22.86 19.59
C ILE A 156 11.63 -21.90 20.41
N LEU A 157 10.30 -22.00 20.31
CA LEU A 157 9.36 -21.14 21.04
C LEU A 157 9.42 -21.34 22.56
N ALA A 158 9.88 -22.51 23.03
CA ALA A 158 10.16 -22.76 24.44
C ALA A 158 11.45 -22.08 24.95
N SER A 159 12.22 -21.40 24.09
CA SER A 159 13.45 -20.72 24.49
C SER A 159 13.19 -19.65 25.55
N PRO A 160 13.97 -19.61 26.65
CA PRO A 160 13.83 -18.58 27.68
C PRO A 160 14.17 -17.17 27.14
N TYR A 161 14.87 -17.08 26.01
CA TYR A 161 15.31 -15.83 25.41
C TYR A 161 14.22 -15.15 24.57
N LEU A 162 13.13 -15.84 24.22
CA LEU A 162 12.02 -15.28 23.42
C LEU A 162 10.91 -14.63 24.25
N ARG A 163 11.05 -14.58 25.58
CA ARG A 163 10.02 -14.06 26.49
C ARG A 163 9.49 -12.68 26.11
N ASN A 164 10.37 -11.82 25.60
CA ASN A 164 10.08 -10.43 25.25
C ASN A 164 9.98 -10.19 23.74
N LEU A 165 9.99 -11.24 22.92
CA LEU A 165 9.88 -11.12 21.46
C LEU A 165 8.53 -10.47 21.09
N PRO A 166 8.51 -9.28 20.45
CA PRO A 166 7.27 -8.59 20.14
C PRO A 166 6.60 -9.07 18.85
N GLU A 167 7.36 -9.56 17.87
CA GLU A 167 6.84 -9.93 16.55
C GLU A 167 7.30 -11.35 16.19
N LEU A 168 6.37 -12.20 15.78
CA LEU A 168 6.66 -13.57 15.37
C LEU A 168 5.96 -13.87 14.04
N GLU A 169 6.68 -14.48 13.12
CA GLU A 169 6.15 -14.97 11.87
C GLU A 169 6.24 -16.49 11.78
N LEU A 170 5.11 -17.14 11.48
CA LEU A 170 4.99 -18.59 11.43
C LEU A 170 4.26 -19.06 10.16
N ALA A 171 4.58 -20.27 9.71
CA ALA A 171 3.69 -21.05 8.86
C ALA A 171 2.82 -21.95 9.74
N LEU A 172 1.50 -21.70 9.76
CA LEU A 172 0.54 -22.49 10.55
C LEU A 172 -0.49 -23.18 9.65
N PHE A 173 -0.77 -24.43 9.97
CA PHE A 173 -1.85 -25.23 9.39
C PHE A 173 -2.83 -25.56 10.50
N LEU A 174 -3.91 -24.78 10.58
CA LEU A 174 -4.92 -24.86 11.62
C LEU A 174 -6.15 -25.57 11.06
N ASP A 175 -6.11 -26.90 11.09
CA ASP A 175 -7.15 -27.75 10.51
C ASP A 175 -8.35 -27.98 11.45
N ASP A 176 -8.14 -27.81 12.75
CA ASP A 176 -9.14 -28.04 13.79
C ASP A 176 -8.87 -27.20 15.07
N PRO A 177 -9.81 -27.15 16.03
CA PRO A 177 -9.60 -26.46 17.30
C PRO A 177 -8.44 -27.02 18.15
N ALA A 178 -8.05 -28.29 17.97
CA ALA A 178 -6.92 -28.86 18.70
C ALA A 178 -5.58 -28.32 18.17
N ALA A 179 -5.48 -27.99 16.87
CA ALA A 179 -4.35 -27.28 16.30
C ALA A 179 -4.21 -25.87 16.88
N VAL A 180 -5.34 -25.21 17.13
CA VAL A 180 -5.36 -23.92 17.83
C VAL A 180 -4.82 -24.10 19.26
N ALA A 181 -5.34 -25.04 20.04
CA ALA A 181 -4.86 -25.28 21.40
C ALA A 181 -3.35 -25.56 21.49
N ARG A 182 -2.78 -26.29 20.52
CA ARG A 182 -1.33 -26.53 20.45
C ARG A 182 -0.54 -25.24 20.22
N ILE A 183 -1.01 -24.36 19.33
CA ILE A 183 -0.31 -23.08 19.13
C ILE A 183 -0.46 -22.14 20.34
N GLU A 184 -1.59 -22.20 21.06
CA GLU A 184 -1.74 -21.46 22.33
C GLU A 184 -0.71 -21.90 23.38
N GLU A 185 -0.41 -23.20 23.45
CA GLU A 185 0.61 -23.76 24.32
C GLU A 185 2.02 -23.36 23.87
N ASP A 186 2.33 -23.53 22.58
CA ASP A 186 3.62 -23.16 21.98
C ASP A 186 3.95 -21.67 22.21
N LEU A 187 2.95 -20.78 22.11
CA LEU A 187 3.13 -19.34 22.25
C LEU A 187 3.06 -18.84 23.71
N ARG A 188 2.70 -19.70 24.66
CA ARG A 188 2.57 -19.34 26.07
C ARG A 188 3.82 -18.65 26.64
N PRO A 189 5.07 -19.11 26.37
CA PRO A 189 6.28 -18.50 26.94
C PRO A 189 6.57 -17.08 26.44
N LEU A 190 6.05 -16.69 25.27
CA LEU A 190 6.31 -15.40 24.62
C LEU A 190 5.39 -14.31 25.18
N SER A 191 5.62 -13.91 26.43
CA SER A 191 4.78 -12.93 27.13
C SER A 191 4.77 -11.53 26.49
N GLY A 192 5.82 -11.17 25.75
CA GLY A 192 5.94 -9.89 25.05
C GLY A 192 5.34 -9.87 23.64
N LEU A 193 4.80 -10.99 23.16
CA LEU A 193 4.28 -11.10 21.79
C LEU A 193 3.08 -10.18 21.57
N ARG A 194 3.19 -9.32 20.56
CA ARG A 194 2.18 -8.32 20.19
C ARG A 194 1.66 -8.54 18.77
N VAL A 195 2.54 -8.96 17.86
CA VAL A 195 2.23 -9.19 16.45
C VAL A 195 2.48 -10.64 16.09
N LEU A 196 1.46 -11.29 15.54
CA LEU A 196 1.58 -12.62 14.94
C LEU A 196 1.30 -12.50 13.44
N SER A 197 2.30 -12.83 12.63
CA SER A 197 2.16 -12.90 11.17
C SER A 197 2.11 -14.35 10.73
N LEU A 198 1.15 -14.67 9.86
CA LEU A 198 1.00 -16.00 9.29
C LEU A 198 1.34 -15.95 7.80
N HIS A 199 2.34 -16.72 7.41
CA HIS A 199 2.80 -16.78 6.02
C HIS A 199 2.78 -18.23 5.53
N TYR A 200 2.24 -18.42 4.32
CA TYR A 200 2.15 -19.73 3.65
C TYR A 200 1.40 -20.80 4.47
N GLY A 201 0.42 -20.35 5.27
CA GLY A 201 -0.40 -21.21 6.12
C GLY A 201 -1.81 -21.43 5.59
N ARG A 202 -2.59 -22.21 6.34
CA ARG A 202 -4.02 -22.45 6.13
C ARG A 202 -4.77 -22.42 7.45
N ILE A 203 -5.95 -21.81 7.46
CA ILE A 203 -6.90 -21.92 8.58
C ILE A 203 -8.18 -22.50 8.04
N GLU A 204 -8.62 -23.64 8.56
CA GLU A 204 -9.88 -24.27 8.18
C GLU A 204 -11.07 -23.63 8.93
N PRO A 205 -12.31 -23.72 8.40
CA PRO A 205 -13.49 -23.09 9.01
C PRO A 205 -13.69 -23.40 10.50
N SER A 206 -13.43 -24.64 10.92
CA SER A 206 -13.57 -25.09 12.30
C SER A 206 -12.59 -24.42 13.27
N ALA A 207 -11.45 -23.91 12.76
CA ALA A 207 -10.39 -23.29 13.54
C ALA A 207 -10.46 -21.75 13.57
N LEU A 208 -11.27 -21.11 12.72
CA LEU A 208 -11.35 -19.65 12.62
C LEU A 208 -11.76 -18.98 13.94
N VAL A 209 -12.91 -19.35 14.50
CA VAL A 209 -13.44 -18.76 15.73
C VAL A 209 -12.54 -19.07 16.94
N PRO A 210 -12.08 -20.32 17.16
CA PRO A 210 -11.10 -20.60 18.21
C PRO A 210 -9.83 -19.76 18.07
N PHE A 211 -9.28 -19.65 16.86
CA PHE A 211 -8.05 -18.88 16.63
C PHE A 211 -8.25 -17.38 16.83
N ALA A 212 -9.37 -16.81 16.36
CA ALA A 212 -9.72 -15.41 16.63
C ALA A 212 -9.91 -15.16 18.13
N THR A 213 -10.52 -16.12 18.85
CA THR A 213 -10.70 -16.04 20.29
C THR A 213 -9.34 -16.03 21.00
N PHE A 214 -8.44 -16.93 20.64
CA PHE A 214 -7.07 -16.95 21.14
C PHE A 214 -6.36 -15.61 20.93
N VAL A 215 -6.35 -15.09 19.70
CA VAL A 215 -5.69 -13.83 19.35
C VAL A 215 -6.21 -12.68 20.22
N LYS A 216 -7.54 -12.65 20.44
CA LYS A 216 -8.20 -11.65 21.28
C LYS A 216 -7.89 -11.81 22.77
N THR A 217 -7.97 -13.02 23.31
CA THR A 217 -7.73 -13.29 24.75
C THR A 217 -6.26 -13.13 25.13
N ARG A 218 -5.34 -13.47 24.23
CA ARG A 218 -3.91 -13.21 24.37
C ARG A 218 -3.59 -11.72 24.31
N GLY A 219 -4.49 -10.91 23.75
CA GLY A 219 -4.32 -9.47 23.62
C GLY A 219 -3.35 -9.07 22.51
N LEU A 220 -3.19 -9.92 21.48
CA LEU A 220 -2.35 -9.57 20.32
C LEU A 220 -2.89 -8.31 19.66
N GLU A 221 -1.98 -7.37 19.39
CA GLU A 221 -2.29 -6.08 18.79
C GLU A 221 -2.55 -6.20 17.29
N LEU A 222 -1.88 -7.15 16.63
CA LEU A 222 -2.01 -7.35 15.20
C LEU A 222 -1.87 -8.84 14.84
N LEU A 223 -2.80 -9.29 14.02
CA LEU A 223 -2.75 -10.55 13.30
C LEU A 223 -2.64 -10.25 11.80
N ASP A 224 -1.59 -10.75 11.16
CA ASP A 224 -1.43 -10.65 9.71
C ASP A 224 -1.72 -12.00 9.04
N VAL A 225 -2.72 -12.04 8.16
CA VAL A 225 -3.12 -13.23 7.39
C VAL A 225 -3.11 -12.97 5.88
N ARG A 226 -2.39 -11.95 5.40
CA ARG A 226 -2.32 -11.60 3.97
C ARG A 226 -1.82 -12.73 3.08
N SER A 227 -1.03 -13.64 3.61
CA SER A 227 -0.43 -14.76 2.89
C SER A 227 -0.91 -16.12 3.40
N VAL A 228 -2.15 -16.17 3.91
CA VAL A 228 -2.81 -17.39 4.41
C VAL A 228 -3.97 -17.79 3.52
N ASN A 229 -4.13 -19.09 3.32
CA ASN A 229 -5.35 -19.65 2.75
C ASN A 229 -6.47 -19.65 3.80
N LEU A 230 -7.46 -18.79 3.61
CA LEU A 230 -8.67 -18.70 4.43
C LEU A 230 -9.87 -19.26 3.65
N PRO A 231 -10.86 -19.84 4.33
CA PRO A 231 -12.09 -20.25 3.66
C PRO A 231 -12.85 -19.02 3.15
N TYR A 232 -13.85 -19.27 2.30
CA TYR A 232 -14.73 -18.21 1.81
C TYR A 232 -15.33 -17.42 2.99
N LYS A 233 -15.24 -16.08 2.93
CA LYS A 233 -15.60 -15.13 4.02
C LYS A 233 -14.81 -15.26 5.32
N GLY A 234 -13.75 -16.07 5.38
CA GLY A 234 -12.93 -16.24 6.58
C GLY A 234 -12.32 -14.92 7.08
N ILE A 235 -11.93 -14.02 6.17
CA ILE A 235 -11.43 -12.69 6.57
C ILE A 235 -12.50 -11.83 7.23
N ASP A 236 -13.75 -11.89 6.77
CA ASP A 236 -14.87 -11.15 7.34
C ASP A 236 -15.25 -11.70 8.71
N GLU A 237 -15.16 -13.02 8.89
CA GLU A 237 -15.39 -13.67 10.16
C GLU A 237 -14.31 -13.33 11.19
N LEU A 238 -13.03 -13.38 10.81
CA LEU A 238 -11.93 -12.91 11.67
C LEU A 238 -12.12 -11.44 12.05
N ARG A 239 -12.49 -10.60 11.09
CA ARG A 239 -12.75 -9.18 11.28
C ARG A 239 -13.91 -8.92 12.24
N ALA A 240 -15.00 -9.67 12.13
CA ALA A 240 -16.14 -9.57 13.05
C ALA A 240 -15.75 -9.89 14.51
N HIS A 241 -14.79 -10.79 14.73
CA HIS A 241 -14.34 -11.19 16.06
C HIS A 241 -13.25 -10.25 16.64
N LEU A 242 -12.31 -9.81 15.80
CA LEU A 242 -11.09 -9.09 16.19
C LEU A 242 -11.19 -7.56 16.02
N GLY A 243 -12.02 -7.11 15.07
CA GLY A 243 -12.09 -5.72 14.62
C GLY A 243 -11.01 -5.38 13.57
N ASP A 244 -11.30 -4.37 12.74
CA ASP A 244 -10.43 -3.97 11.62
C ASP A 244 -9.01 -3.60 12.01
N GLN A 245 -8.83 -2.98 13.18
CA GLN A 245 -7.54 -2.48 13.64
C GLN A 245 -6.55 -3.59 14.03
N ARG A 246 -7.05 -4.80 14.34
CA ARG A 246 -6.21 -5.94 14.75
C ARG A 246 -5.91 -6.93 13.63
N LEU A 247 -6.41 -6.70 12.42
CA LEU A 247 -6.31 -7.66 11.31
C LEU A 247 -5.71 -7.02 10.05
N LEU A 248 -4.76 -7.72 9.43
CA LEU A 248 -4.33 -7.49 8.05
C LEU A 248 -4.77 -8.66 7.14
N PRO A 249 -5.20 -8.41 5.89
CA PRO A 249 -5.28 -7.10 5.24
C PRO A 249 -6.36 -6.20 5.84
N ARG A 250 -6.08 -4.89 5.86
CA ARG A 250 -7.10 -3.88 6.16
C ARG A 250 -8.23 -4.01 5.14
N PRO A 251 -9.49 -3.74 5.52
CA PRO A 251 -10.55 -3.64 4.53
C PRO A 251 -10.13 -2.63 3.45
N GLU A 252 -10.38 -2.95 2.20
CA GLU A 252 -10.23 -1.96 1.14
C GLU A 252 -11.15 -0.78 1.46
N PRO A 253 -10.66 0.46 1.40
CA PRO A 253 -11.53 1.61 1.60
C PRO A 253 -12.65 1.55 0.57
N ARG A 254 -13.92 1.68 1.01
CA ARG A 254 -15.10 1.69 0.13
C ARG A 254 -14.98 2.72 -1.01
N VAL A 255 -14.15 3.73 -0.79
CA VAL A 255 -13.84 4.82 -1.71
C VAL A 255 -12.33 4.87 -1.89
N PRO A 256 -11.79 4.37 -3.02
CA PRO A 256 -10.38 4.46 -3.31
C PRO A 256 -10.02 5.90 -3.68
N PHE A 257 -9.18 6.52 -2.84
CA PHE A 257 -8.56 7.81 -3.11
C PHE A 257 -7.05 7.69 -3.03
N ARG A 258 -6.39 7.65 -4.19
CA ARG A 258 -4.93 7.47 -4.29
C ARG A 258 -4.36 8.37 -5.37
N PHE A 259 -3.22 9.01 -5.09
CA PHE A 259 -2.52 9.88 -6.06
C PHE A 259 -3.40 10.97 -6.69
N GLY A 260 -4.32 11.55 -5.90
CA GLY A 260 -5.27 12.56 -6.38
C GLY A 260 -6.37 11.99 -7.28
N PHE A 261 -6.45 10.67 -7.47
CA PHE A 261 -7.55 10.02 -8.18
C PHE A 261 -8.58 9.48 -7.18
N LEU A 262 -9.78 10.05 -7.24
CA LEU A 262 -10.97 9.56 -6.56
C LEU A 262 -11.74 8.69 -7.55
N ASP A 263 -11.71 7.38 -7.35
CA ASP A 263 -12.36 6.43 -8.26
C ASP A 263 -13.63 5.85 -7.63
N LEU A 264 -14.78 6.39 -8.03
CA LEU A 264 -16.09 5.92 -7.59
C LEU A 264 -16.65 4.82 -8.50
N SER A 265 -15.86 4.28 -9.44
CA SER A 265 -16.36 3.36 -10.47
C SER A 265 -16.88 2.03 -9.94
N ASP A 266 -16.22 1.49 -8.91
CA ASP A 266 -16.57 0.24 -8.21
C ASP A 266 -16.88 0.47 -6.72
N SER A 267 -17.11 1.74 -6.36
CA SER A 267 -17.55 2.09 -5.03
C SER A 267 -19.02 1.70 -4.93
N LYS A 268 -19.35 0.63 -4.19
CA LYS A 268 -20.73 0.17 -3.90
C LYS A 268 -21.52 1.19 -3.07
N LEU A 269 -21.52 2.46 -3.50
CA LEU A 269 -22.22 3.58 -2.93
C LEU A 269 -23.56 3.74 -3.63
N ASP A 270 -24.61 4.04 -2.86
CA ASP A 270 -25.86 4.48 -3.46
C ASP A 270 -25.81 5.98 -3.87
N PRO A 271 -26.79 6.49 -4.62
CA PRO A 271 -26.81 7.91 -5.03
C PRO A 271 -26.82 8.92 -3.87
N ASN A 272 -27.41 8.58 -2.72
CA ASN A 272 -27.43 9.46 -1.55
C ASN A 272 -26.08 9.50 -0.85
N GLU A 273 -25.42 8.35 -0.70
CA GLU A 273 -24.04 8.25 -0.20
C GLU A 273 -23.08 9.04 -1.11
N THR A 274 -23.24 8.91 -2.44
CA THR A 274 -22.43 9.63 -3.43
C THR A 274 -22.64 11.15 -3.31
N ARG A 275 -23.89 11.61 -3.18
CA ARG A 275 -24.22 13.02 -2.96
C ARG A 275 -23.65 13.57 -1.66
N ALA A 276 -23.72 12.79 -0.57
CA ALA A 276 -23.15 13.18 0.72
C ALA A 276 -21.63 13.32 0.63
N LEU A 277 -20.97 12.40 -0.08
CA LEU A 277 -19.54 12.44 -0.35
C LEU A 277 -19.13 13.68 -1.16
N ILE A 278 -19.85 13.98 -2.24
CA ILE A 278 -19.62 15.20 -3.03
C ILE A 278 -19.72 16.45 -2.14
N LYS A 279 -20.72 16.50 -1.25
CA LYS A 279 -20.99 17.65 -0.38
C LYS A 279 -20.03 17.77 0.81
N SER A 280 -19.35 16.68 1.20
CA SER A 280 -18.44 16.70 2.36
C SER A 280 -17.20 17.57 2.13
N GLY A 281 -16.75 17.69 0.87
CA GLY A 281 -15.52 18.38 0.52
C GLY A 281 -14.24 17.67 1.00
N GLU A 282 -14.36 16.43 1.49
CA GLU A 282 -13.25 15.61 1.97
C GLU A 282 -12.16 15.42 0.89
N PHE A 283 -12.59 15.28 -0.36
CA PHE A 283 -11.73 14.99 -1.51
C PHE A 283 -11.39 16.22 -2.36
N ARG A 284 -11.34 17.42 -1.77
CA ARG A 284 -11.05 18.68 -2.48
C ARG A 284 -9.71 18.74 -3.22
N SER A 285 -8.78 17.85 -2.85
CA SER A 285 -7.47 17.68 -3.50
C SER A 285 -7.50 16.71 -4.68
N ALA A 286 -8.65 16.10 -5.02
CA ALA A 286 -8.76 15.22 -6.16
C ALA A 286 -8.48 15.98 -7.47
N THR A 287 -7.53 15.46 -8.24
CA THR A 287 -7.18 15.92 -9.59
C THR A 287 -7.87 15.10 -10.67
N LYS A 288 -8.30 13.87 -10.34
CA LYS A 288 -9.09 13.01 -11.20
C LYS A 288 -10.29 12.47 -10.43
N LEU A 289 -11.45 12.41 -11.07
CA LEU A 289 -12.68 11.86 -10.50
C LEU A 289 -13.35 10.96 -11.53
N ALA A 290 -13.61 9.71 -11.17
CA ALA A 290 -14.41 8.80 -11.96
C ALA A 290 -15.66 8.38 -11.20
N PHE A 291 -16.77 8.24 -11.91
CA PHE A 291 -18.03 7.73 -11.38
C PHE A 291 -18.37 6.35 -11.93
N GLY A 292 -19.15 5.58 -11.16
CA GLY A 292 -19.47 4.19 -11.44
C GLY A 292 -20.85 3.88 -11.96
N TYR A 293 -20.94 2.64 -12.44
CA TYR A 293 -22.15 1.96 -12.86
C TYR A 293 -22.85 1.34 -11.62
N PRO A 294 -24.19 1.20 -11.57
CA PRO A 294 -25.17 1.54 -12.59
C PRO A 294 -25.80 2.90 -12.33
N HIS A 295 -25.57 3.84 -13.25
CA HIS A 295 -26.40 5.02 -13.46
C HIS A 295 -26.61 5.93 -12.25
N ILE A 296 -25.60 6.73 -11.91
CA ILE A 296 -25.77 7.87 -10.99
C ILE A 296 -26.71 8.96 -11.55
N GLY A 297 -26.91 8.99 -12.88
CA GLY A 297 -27.83 9.88 -13.59
C GLY A 297 -27.45 11.37 -13.54
N ASP A 298 -28.33 12.22 -14.08
CA ASP A 298 -28.13 13.67 -14.10
C ASP A 298 -28.10 14.28 -12.68
N ASP A 299 -28.83 13.71 -11.73
CA ASP A 299 -28.95 14.26 -10.37
C ASP A 299 -27.59 14.41 -9.67
N VAL A 300 -26.76 13.37 -9.73
CA VAL A 300 -25.42 13.40 -9.10
C VAL A 300 -24.49 14.36 -9.84
N VAL A 301 -24.61 14.46 -11.18
CA VAL A 301 -23.84 15.42 -11.98
C VAL A 301 -24.25 16.85 -11.65
N VAL A 302 -25.54 17.11 -11.43
CA VAL A 302 -26.07 18.40 -11.01
C VAL A 302 -25.54 18.78 -9.62
N ASP A 303 -25.53 17.84 -8.67
CA ASP A 303 -24.92 18.07 -7.36
C ASP A 303 -23.42 18.35 -7.47
N LEU A 304 -22.69 17.58 -8.27
CA LEU A 304 -21.26 17.79 -8.53
C LEU A 304 -20.98 19.19 -9.10
N ALA A 305 -21.73 19.60 -10.12
CA ALA A 305 -21.58 20.89 -10.77
C ALA A 305 -21.78 22.05 -9.77
N ARG A 306 -22.74 21.92 -8.87
CA ARG A 306 -23.12 22.98 -7.92
C ARG A 306 -22.34 22.95 -6.60
N ALA A 307 -21.65 21.85 -6.28
CA ALA A 307 -21.05 21.65 -4.97
C ALA A 307 -19.85 22.56 -4.69
N GLY A 308 -19.05 22.93 -5.70
CA GLY A 308 -17.84 23.72 -5.48
C GLY A 308 -16.74 23.00 -4.70
N THR A 309 -16.83 21.68 -4.56
CA THR A 309 -15.98 20.88 -3.65
C THR A 309 -14.74 20.28 -4.31
N PHE A 310 -14.54 20.47 -5.62
CA PHE A 310 -13.42 19.88 -6.37
C PHE A 310 -12.50 20.89 -7.10
N PRO A 311 -11.97 21.94 -6.42
CA PRO A 311 -11.19 23.04 -7.03
C PRO A 311 -9.84 22.62 -7.64
N SER A 312 -9.43 21.37 -7.46
CA SER A 312 -8.18 20.81 -7.99
C SER A 312 -8.42 19.89 -9.18
N LEU A 313 -9.67 19.67 -9.59
CA LEU A 313 -10.02 18.66 -10.57
C LEU A 313 -9.55 19.05 -11.98
N VAL A 314 -8.82 18.13 -12.61
CA VAL A 314 -8.25 18.27 -13.95
C VAL A 314 -8.94 17.32 -14.93
N VAL A 315 -9.31 16.11 -14.48
CA VAL A 315 -9.97 15.10 -15.32
C VAL A 315 -11.24 14.59 -14.64
N LEU A 316 -12.34 14.55 -15.38
CA LEU A 316 -13.63 14.05 -14.91
C LEU A 316 -14.16 12.98 -15.86
N TYR A 317 -14.44 11.78 -15.33
CA TYR A 317 -15.01 10.66 -16.06
C TYR A 317 -16.49 10.46 -15.70
N LEU A 318 -17.37 10.73 -16.67
CA LEU A 318 -18.83 10.55 -16.58
C LEU A 318 -19.35 9.48 -17.56
N GLY A 319 -18.48 8.65 -18.13
CA GLY A 319 -18.87 7.81 -19.26
C GLY A 319 -19.94 6.76 -18.96
N ALA A 320 -19.89 6.15 -17.77
CA ALA A 320 -20.83 5.10 -17.36
C ALA A 320 -21.95 5.64 -16.44
N THR A 321 -22.17 6.96 -16.42
CA THR A 321 -23.06 7.57 -15.42
C THR A 321 -24.52 7.68 -15.87
N GLY A 322 -24.80 7.52 -17.16
CA GLY A 322 -26.13 7.80 -17.73
C GLY A 322 -26.45 9.29 -17.79
N ILE A 323 -25.43 10.15 -17.87
CA ILE A 323 -25.61 11.59 -18.07
C ILE A 323 -26.34 11.88 -19.40
N THR A 324 -27.25 12.86 -19.36
CA THR A 324 -27.98 13.36 -20.52
C THR A 324 -27.67 14.83 -20.79
N ASP A 325 -28.32 15.42 -21.79
CA ASP A 325 -28.31 16.86 -22.04
C ASP A 325 -28.67 17.70 -20.81
N THR A 326 -29.48 17.17 -19.89
CA THR A 326 -29.84 17.86 -18.64
C THR A 326 -28.60 18.08 -17.76
N GLY A 327 -27.88 17.00 -17.42
CA GLY A 327 -26.66 17.09 -16.62
C GLY A 327 -25.54 17.85 -17.34
N GLY A 328 -25.38 17.62 -18.65
CA GLY A 328 -24.38 18.32 -19.46
C GLY A 328 -24.62 19.83 -19.53
N SER A 329 -25.89 20.25 -19.67
CA SER A 329 -26.24 21.69 -19.67
C SER A 329 -25.98 22.36 -18.32
N VAL A 330 -26.23 21.65 -17.22
CA VAL A 330 -25.94 22.17 -15.87
C VAL A 330 -24.43 22.29 -15.65
N LEU A 331 -23.63 21.30 -16.06
CA LEU A 331 -22.17 21.43 -16.06
C LEU A 331 -21.70 22.64 -16.88
N ALA A 332 -22.27 22.86 -18.07
CA ALA A 332 -21.88 23.97 -18.93
C ALA A 332 -22.21 25.35 -18.32
N ARG A 333 -23.31 25.48 -17.59
CA ARG A 333 -23.84 26.80 -17.18
C ARG A 333 -23.62 27.13 -15.70
N GLU A 334 -23.63 26.11 -14.86
CA GLU A 334 -23.73 26.25 -13.41
C GLU A 334 -22.54 25.66 -12.64
N ALA A 335 -21.56 25.06 -13.32
CA ALA A 335 -20.39 24.51 -12.64
C ALA A 335 -19.65 25.56 -11.78
N VAL A 336 -19.34 25.19 -10.55
CA VAL A 336 -18.55 25.97 -9.59
C VAL A 336 -17.41 25.08 -9.08
N GLY A 337 -16.20 25.62 -8.96
CA GLY A 337 -15.06 24.87 -8.43
C GLY A 337 -14.47 23.86 -9.43
N LEU A 338 -14.80 23.96 -10.72
CA LEU A 338 -14.25 23.14 -11.81
C LEU A 338 -13.37 23.96 -12.77
N GLU A 339 -12.82 25.09 -12.31
CA GLU A 339 -12.11 26.05 -13.17
C GLU A 339 -10.80 25.49 -13.73
N ARG A 340 -10.27 24.42 -13.13
CA ARG A 340 -9.05 23.69 -13.56
C ARG A 340 -9.34 22.47 -14.42
N LEU A 341 -10.61 22.15 -14.71
CA LEU A 341 -10.96 20.97 -15.47
C LEU A 341 -10.45 21.11 -16.91
N GLU A 342 -9.52 20.24 -17.31
CA GLU A 342 -8.91 20.23 -18.65
C GLU A 342 -9.54 19.16 -19.55
N THR A 343 -9.99 18.04 -18.98
CA THR A 343 -10.52 16.90 -19.73
C THR A 343 -11.82 16.37 -19.13
N LEU A 344 -12.83 16.20 -19.98
CA LEU A 344 -14.14 15.69 -19.61
C LEU A 344 -14.51 14.48 -20.48
N HIS A 345 -14.77 13.33 -19.88
CA HIS A 345 -15.27 12.14 -20.58
C HIS A 345 -16.78 12.01 -20.35
N LEU A 346 -17.58 11.97 -21.41
CA LEU A 346 -19.05 11.97 -21.34
C LEU A 346 -19.70 10.62 -21.70
N GLY A 347 -18.92 9.62 -22.12
CA GLY A 347 -19.44 8.30 -22.48
C GLY A 347 -19.85 8.21 -23.94
N ASP A 348 -20.85 7.38 -24.27
CA ASP A 348 -21.15 7.04 -25.65
C ASP A 348 -21.82 8.18 -26.44
N VAL A 349 -21.48 8.29 -27.73
CA VAL A 349 -22.15 9.13 -28.73
C VAL A 349 -23.54 8.54 -28.98
N PRO A 350 -24.62 9.36 -29.05
CA PRO A 350 -25.96 8.82 -29.23
C PRO A 350 -26.10 8.11 -30.59
N ALA A 351 -26.45 6.82 -30.58
CA ALA A 351 -26.64 6.01 -31.80
C ALA A 351 -27.83 6.48 -32.68
N SER A 352 -28.76 7.27 -32.12
CA SER A 352 -29.84 7.95 -32.85
C SER A 352 -30.29 9.21 -32.12
N ARG A 353 -31.01 10.11 -32.81
CA ARG A 353 -31.65 11.29 -32.19
C ARG A 353 -32.63 10.96 -31.05
N ASN A 354 -33.03 9.69 -30.90
CA ASN A 354 -33.98 9.22 -29.90
C ASN A 354 -33.31 8.42 -28.77
N ALA A 355 -31.98 8.33 -28.72
CA ALA A 355 -31.27 7.70 -27.60
C ALA A 355 -31.47 8.54 -26.33
N THR A 356 -32.04 7.95 -25.28
CA THR A 356 -32.51 8.66 -24.08
C THR A 356 -31.42 8.93 -23.04
N ALA A 357 -30.21 8.43 -23.23
CA ALA A 357 -29.12 8.53 -22.27
C ALA A 357 -27.77 8.85 -22.94
N SER A 358 -27.64 10.05 -23.49
CA SER A 358 -26.37 10.57 -24.00
C SER A 358 -26.39 12.10 -24.11
N VAL A 359 -25.20 12.71 -24.14
CA VAL A 359 -25.00 14.14 -24.34
C VAL A 359 -24.90 14.44 -25.84
N SER A 360 -25.76 15.32 -26.33
CA SER A 360 -25.85 15.73 -27.71
C SER A 360 -24.69 16.65 -28.12
N ALA A 361 -24.42 16.70 -29.43
CA ALA A 361 -23.43 17.60 -30.01
C ALA A 361 -23.71 19.09 -29.74
N GLY A 362 -24.96 19.47 -29.43
CA GLY A 362 -25.30 20.83 -29.00
C GLY A 362 -24.73 21.12 -27.62
N VAL A 363 -24.95 20.22 -26.67
CA VAL A 363 -24.46 20.36 -25.30
C VAL A 363 -22.93 20.22 -25.21
N VAL A 364 -22.30 19.40 -26.07
CA VAL A 364 -20.83 19.36 -26.19
C VAL A 364 -20.26 20.73 -26.58
N ARG A 365 -20.90 21.44 -27.51
CA ARG A 365 -20.49 22.82 -27.86
C ARG A 365 -20.73 23.79 -26.71
N ASP A 366 -21.86 23.70 -26.02
CA ASP A 366 -22.12 24.52 -24.82
C ASP A 366 -21.05 24.31 -23.74
N LEU A 367 -20.62 23.06 -23.51
CA LEU A 367 -19.53 22.72 -22.59
C LEU A 367 -18.19 23.32 -23.04
N ALA A 368 -17.84 23.21 -24.32
CA ALA A 368 -16.61 23.77 -24.88
C ALA A 368 -16.53 25.31 -24.78
N HIS A 369 -17.67 25.99 -24.92
CA HIS A 369 -17.77 27.45 -24.79
C HIS A 369 -18.02 27.93 -23.35
N SER A 370 -18.16 27.02 -22.39
CA SER A 370 -18.53 27.37 -21.03
C SER A 370 -17.53 28.34 -20.37
N PRO A 371 -17.98 29.49 -19.84
CA PRO A 371 -17.13 30.36 -19.01
C PRO A 371 -16.84 29.74 -17.64
N ARG A 372 -17.59 28.71 -17.23
CA ARG A 372 -17.37 27.97 -15.98
C ARG A 372 -16.28 26.92 -16.09
N LEU A 373 -15.95 26.50 -17.31
CA LEU A 373 -14.87 25.56 -17.62
C LEU A 373 -13.77 26.25 -18.46
N PRO A 374 -13.10 27.28 -17.91
CA PRO A 374 -12.14 28.07 -18.66
C PRO A 374 -10.87 27.30 -19.03
N ALA A 375 -10.51 26.23 -18.31
CA ALA A 375 -9.33 25.43 -18.60
C ALA A 375 -9.60 24.24 -19.55
N LEU A 376 -10.85 24.01 -19.95
CA LEU A 376 -11.22 22.82 -20.74
C LEU A 376 -10.48 22.80 -22.07
N ARG A 377 -9.80 21.69 -22.35
CA ARG A 377 -9.02 21.43 -23.56
C ARG A 377 -9.59 20.28 -24.38
N SER A 378 -10.18 19.29 -23.72
CA SER A 378 -10.72 18.12 -24.40
C SER A 378 -12.04 17.64 -23.82
N ILE A 379 -12.93 17.23 -24.72
CA ILE A 379 -14.16 16.50 -24.39
C ILE A 379 -14.09 15.19 -25.15
N VAL A 380 -14.21 14.07 -24.45
CA VAL A 380 -14.08 12.73 -25.02
C VAL A 380 -15.42 12.01 -24.96
N GLN A 381 -15.84 11.45 -26.09
CA GLN A 381 -16.96 10.52 -26.20
C GLN A 381 -16.50 9.23 -26.90
N HIS A 382 -17.18 8.13 -26.61
CA HIS A 382 -16.94 6.84 -27.26
C HIS A 382 -18.04 6.56 -28.29
N GLN A 383 -17.74 5.93 -29.41
CA GLN A 383 -18.77 5.50 -30.35
C GLN A 383 -18.56 4.04 -30.69
N GLU A 384 -19.48 3.21 -30.24
CA GLU A 384 -19.47 1.78 -30.55
C GLU A 384 -20.04 1.51 -31.94
N HIS A 385 -19.33 0.68 -32.72
CA HIS A 385 -19.81 0.17 -34.00
C HIS A 385 -20.07 -1.34 -33.87
N HIS A 386 -21.34 -1.77 -33.99
CA HIS A 386 -21.74 -3.18 -33.90
C HIS A 386 -21.58 -3.99 -35.21
N VAL A 387 -21.20 -3.34 -36.32
CA VAL A 387 -21.02 -4.00 -37.62
C VAL A 387 -19.75 -3.48 -38.26
N TYR A 388 -18.86 -4.41 -38.66
CA TYR A 388 -17.67 -4.08 -39.44
C TYR A 388 -18.10 -3.61 -40.85
N THR A 389 -18.22 -2.30 -41.05
CA THR A 389 -18.44 -1.72 -42.37
C THR A 389 -17.07 -1.35 -42.98
N ASP A 390 -16.90 -1.55 -44.28
CA ASP A 390 -15.69 -1.14 -45.01
C ASP A 390 -15.50 0.37 -44.84
N GLY A 391 -14.60 0.77 -43.95
CA GLY A 391 -14.42 2.15 -43.47
C GLY A 391 -14.26 2.28 -41.95
N ALA A 392 -14.63 1.26 -41.17
CA ALA A 392 -14.39 1.19 -39.72
C ALA A 392 -12.91 0.87 -39.45
N ARG A 393 -12.03 1.84 -39.66
CA ARG A 393 -10.71 1.83 -39.03
C ARG A 393 -10.86 2.31 -37.59
N ALA A 394 -9.99 1.82 -36.71
CA ALA A 394 -9.84 2.31 -35.34
C ALA A 394 -9.30 3.75 -35.35
N ASP A 395 -10.09 4.66 -35.92
CA ASP A 395 -9.72 6.05 -36.13
C ASP A 395 -10.33 6.87 -35.01
N ARG A 396 -9.50 7.65 -34.36
CA ARG A 396 -9.91 8.68 -33.42
C ARG A 396 -10.32 9.90 -34.24
N GLU A 397 -11.58 10.31 -34.18
CA GLU A 397 -12.03 11.57 -34.79
C GLU A 397 -11.76 12.73 -33.81
N VAL A 398 -11.16 13.82 -34.31
CA VAL A 398 -10.91 15.03 -33.51
C VAL A 398 -11.55 16.22 -34.19
N ILE A 399 -12.59 16.76 -33.56
CA ILE A 399 -13.36 17.91 -34.05
C ILE A 399 -12.93 19.14 -33.23
N PRO A 400 -12.23 20.12 -33.83
CA PRO A 400 -11.84 21.33 -33.12
C PRO A 400 -13.06 22.26 -32.92
N ILE A 401 -13.21 22.78 -31.70
CA ILE A 401 -14.22 23.79 -31.35
C ILE A 401 -13.49 25.07 -30.91
N GLU A 402 -13.52 26.10 -31.76
CA GLU A 402 -12.88 27.39 -31.49
C GLU A 402 -13.64 28.19 -30.45
N ARG A 403 -12.97 28.66 -29.40
CA ARG A 403 -13.53 29.57 -28.39
C ARG A 403 -13.37 31.02 -28.83
N SER A 404 -14.20 31.89 -28.26
CA SER A 404 -14.13 33.35 -28.50
C SER A 404 -12.81 34.00 -28.05
N ASP A 405 -12.02 33.32 -27.22
CA ASP A 405 -10.70 33.76 -26.76
C ASP A 405 -9.54 33.20 -27.61
N GLY A 406 -9.84 32.53 -28.72
CA GLY A 406 -8.87 31.95 -29.65
C GLY A 406 -8.28 30.60 -29.24
N ARG A 407 -8.70 30.04 -28.09
CA ARG A 407 -8.32 28.67 -27.70
C ARG A 407 -9.21 27.65 -28.41
N VAL A 408 -8.68 26.45 -28.62
CA VAL A 408 -9.42 25.34 -29.24
C VAL A 408 -9.67 24.27 -28.18
N VAL A 409 -10.92 23.80 -28.11
CA VAL A 409 -11.29 22.58 -27.39
C VAL A 409 -11.38 21.44 -28.39
N GLU A 410 -10.67 20.35 -28.15
CA GLU A 410 -10.73 19.13 -28.94
C GLU A 410 -11.91 18.29 -28.50
N TRP A 411 -12.92 18.15 -29.37
CA TRP A 411 -13.93 17.12 -29.18
C TRP A 411 -13.46 15.83 -29.85
N ILE A 412 -13.14 14.84 -29.04
CA ILE A 412 -12.55 13.57 -29.44
C ILE A 412 -13.65 12.51 -29.41
N ILE A 413 -13.81 11.79 -30.53
CA ILE A 413 -14.69 10.63 -30.64
C ILE A 413 -13.81 9.41 -30.86
N ASP A 414 -13.74 8.54 -29.84
CA ASP A 414 -13.01 7.28 -29.91
C ASP A 414 -13.94 6.19 -30.47
N HIS A 415 -13.62 5.67 -31.65
CA HIS A 415 -14.36 4.56 -32.25
C HIS A 415 -13.88 3.22 -31.69
N THR A 416 -14.75 2.53 -30.95
CA THR A 416 -14.49 1.19 -30.44
C THR A 416 -15.19 0.16 -31.32
N ILE A 417 -14.42 -0.81 -31.84
CA ILE A 417 -14.95 -1.94 -32.63
C ILE A 417 -14.92 -3.17 -31.73
N TRP A 418 -16.10 -3.72 -31.43
CA TRP A 418 -16.23 -5.02 -30.77
C TRP A 418 -16.50 -6.11 -31.82
N PRO A 419 -15.81 -7.27 -31.75
CA PRO A 419 -16.04 -8.40 -32.65
C PRO A 419 -17.39 -9.09 -32.43
#